data_AF-A0A9E5NQA9-F1
#
_entry.id   AF-A0A9E5NQA9-F1
#
_cell.length_a   1.000
_cell.length_b   1.000
_cell.length_c   1.000
_cell.angle_alpha   90.00
_cell.angle_beta   90.00
_cell.angle_gamma   90.00
#
_symmetry.space_group_name_H-M   'P 1'
#
loop_
_entity.id
_entity.type
_entity.pdbx_description
1 polymer ?
#
loop_
_entity_poly.entity_id
_entity_poly.type
_entity_poly.pdbx_seq_one_letter_code
_entity_poly.pdbx_strand_id
1 'polypeptide(L)'
;MGVIDDVNHGRPPRNWSLFVTSHRLIVATVGKAGLGAAFEFGGILMAKSRAKRRTEKLRETPPDDVLIAHRKNYEIPYSQVKRAEMDDPSVVVSGTLDVTAITDTYKFILTNKESYQEHADILKSGLGEKLTFR
;
A
#
# COMPACT_ATOMS: atom_id res chain seq x y z
N MET A 1 -10.48 -1.32 -8.98
CA MET A 1 -9.17 -1.34 -8.29
C MET A 1 -9.41 -0.88 -6.87
N GLY A 2 -9.05 -1.69 -5.88
CA GLY A 2 -9.09 -1.28 -4.47
C GLY A 2 -7.79 -0.58 -4.07
N VAL A 3 -7.83 0.27 -3.05
CA VAL A 3 -6.64 0.96 -2.54
C VAL A 3 -6.65 0.93 -1.02
N ILE A 4 -5.53 0.49 -0.45
CA ILE A 4 -5.27 0.51 0.98
C ILE A 4 -4.21 1.56 1.25
N ASP A 5 -4.58 2.59 2.01
CA ASP A 5 -3.73 3.73 2.30
C ASP A 5 -2.96 3.59 3.61
N ASP A 6 -1.94 4.44 3.75
CA ASP A 6 -1.12 4.57 4.95
C ASP A 6 -0.55 3.22 5.44
N VAL A 7 0.00 2.46 4.51
CA VAL A 7 0.69 1.21 4.78
C VAL A 7 2.16 1.49 5.04
N ASN A 8 2.70 0.98 6.15
CA ASN A 8 4.13 1.05 6.41
C ASN A 8 4.85 -0.17 5.83
N HIS A 9 5.89 0.08 5.02
CA HIS A 9 6.73 -0.95 4.43
C HIS A 9 8.21 -0.53 4.35
N GLY A 10 9.11 -1.50 4.53
CA GLY A 10 10.56 -1.34 4.47
C GLY A 10 11.21 -0.74 5.73
N ARG A 11 12.55 -0.61 5.70
CA ARG A 11 13.35 0.11 6.73
C ARG A 11 14.16 1.23 6.06
N PRO A 12 14.05 2.49 6.52
CA PRO A 12 13.11 3.00 7.53
C PRO A 12 11.64 2.93 7.05
N PRO A 13 10.66 2.82 7.97
CA PRO A 13 9.25 2.75 7.60
C PRO A 13 8.83 4.03 6.88
N ARG A 14 8.19 3.86 5.72
CA ARG A 14 7.62 4.94 4.90
C ARG A 14 6.14 4.67 4.68
N ASN A 15 5.36 5.73 4.47
CA ASN A 15 3.97 5.60 4.05
C ASN A 15 3.90 5.23 2.56
N TRP A 16 3.24 4.12 2.31
CA TRP A 16 2.90 3.59 0.99
C TRP A 16 1.39 3.44 0.88
N SER A 17 0.90 3.38 -0.35
CA SER A 17 -0.44 2.91 -0.66
C SER A 17 -0.31 1.62 -1.46
N LEU A 18 -1.15 0.64 -1.13
CA LEU A 18 -1.27 -0.62 -1.85
C LEU A 18 -2.46 -0.53 -2.79
N PHE A 19 -2.19 -0.61 -4.08
CA PHE A 19 -3.22 -0.69 -5.11
C PHE A 19 -3.45 -2.15 -5.44
N VAL A 20 -4.69 -2.60 -5.22
CA VAL A 20 -5.13 -3.97 -5.44
C VAL A 20 -5.88 -4.01 -6.77
N THR A 21 -5.25 -4.61 -7.76
CA THR A 21 -5.80 -4.75 -9.12
C THR A 21 -6.31 -6.18 -9.35
N SER A 22 -6.75 -6.50 -10.56
CA SER A 22 -7.16 -7.86 -10.90
C SER A 22 -6.00 -8.85 -11.00
N HIS A 23 -4.76 -8.39 -11.21
CA HIS A 23 -3.64 -9.27 -11.61
C HIS A 23 -2.35 -9.06 -10.79
N ARG A 24 -2.27 -7.97 -10.02
CA ARG A 24 -1.07 -7.57 -9.28
C ARG A 24 -1.40 -6.66 -8.10
N LEU A 25 -0.53 -6.64 -7.10
CA LEU A 25 -0.43 -5.52 -6.17
C LEU A 25 0.53 -4.49 -6.76
N ILE A 26 0.23 -3.20 -6.60
CA ILE A 26 1.20 -2.13 -6.85
C ILE A 26 1.44 -1.41 -5.53
N VAL A 27 2.71 -1.37 -5.12
CA VAL A 27 3.16 -0.67 -3.92
C VAL A 27 3.65 0.70 -4.36
N ALA A 28 2.87 1.74 -4.07
CA ALA A 28 3.17 3.09 -4.51
C ALA A 28 3.54 4.01 -3.35
N THR A 29 4.57 4.82 -3.53
CA THR A 29 4.97 5.78 -2.50
C THR A 29 4.09 7.02 -2.53
N VAL A 30 3.51 7.35 -1.38
CA VAL A 30 2.64 8.54 -1.22
C VAL A 30 3.32 9.66 -0.42
N GLY A 31 4.48 9.38 0.21
CA GLY A 31 5.30 10.34 0.96
C GLY A 31 6.65 10.68 0.33
N LYS A 32 6.95 11.99 0.20
CA LYS A 32 8.21 12.62 -0.30
C LYS A 32 8.96 11.79 -1.37
N ALA A 33 8.29 11.53 -2.47
CA ALA A 33 8.94 11.30 -3.75
C ALA A 33 9.38 12.66 -4.31
N GLY A 34 10.69 12.84 -4.52
CA GLY A 34 11.32 14.12 -4.83
C GLY A 34 10.65 14.90 -5.96
N LEU A 35 10.15 16.08 -5.62
CA LEU A 35 10.19 17.24 -6.48
C LEU A 35 11.59 17.84 -6.28
N GLY A 36 12.48 17.75 -7.27
CA GLY A 36 12.71 18.89 -8.17
C GLY A 36 11.56 19.89 -8.22
N ALA A 37 11.44 20.72 -7.18
CA ALA A 37 10.84 22.05 -7.18
C ALA A 37 10.79 22.55 -5.73
N ALA A 38 11.06 23.83 -5.57
CA ALA A 38 11.15 24.63 -4.36
C ALA A 38 10.05 24.39 -3.30
N PHE A 39 10.25 25.00 -2.14
CA PHE A 39 9.38 25.12 -0.96
C PHE A 39 9.74 24.21 0.23
N GLU A 40 10.85 24.64 0.85
CA GLU A 40 10.96 25.08 2.25
C GLU A 40 9.80 24.77 3.22
N PHE A 41 10.22 24.22 4.36
CA PHE A 41 9.77 24.54 5.72
C PHE A 41 8.31 24.99 5.90
N GLY A 42 7.41 24.03 6.09
CA GLY A 42 6.05 24.33 6.54
C GLY A 42 5.15 23.10 6.68
N GLY A 43 5.08 22.52 7.89
CA GLY A 43 3.89 21.82 8.35
C GLY A 43 3.79 20.31 8.05
N ILE A 44 3.99 19.51 9.09
CA ILE A 44 3.56 18.10 9.17
C ILE A 44 2.06 17.96 8.83
N LEU A 45 1.24 18.98 9.11
CA LEU A 45 -0.18 19.05 8.75
C LEU A 45 -0.43 19.14 7.24
N MET A 46 0.37 19.90 6.48
CA MET A 46 0.22 19.97 5.01
C MET A 46 0.69 18.67 4.32
N ALA A 47 1.64 17.94 4.93
CA ALA A 47 2.15 16.70 4.37
C ALA A 47 1.05 15.61 4.29
N LYS A 48 0.19 15.50 5.32
CA LYS A 48 -0.96 14.58 5.30
C LYS A 48 -1.98 14.96 4.24
N SER A 49 -2.29 16.26 4.11
CA SER A 49 -3.22 16.76 3.08
C SER A 49 -2.69 16.53 1.65
N ARG A 50 -1.37 16.68 1.43
CA ARG A 50 -0.73 16.39 0.14
C ARG A 50 -0.69 14.89 -0.18
N ALA A 51 -0.41 14.04 0.81
CA ALA A 51 -0.43 12.59 0.63
C ALA A 51 -1.83 12.11 0.22
N LYS A 52 -2.88 12.55 0.94
CA LYS A 52 -4.28 12.24 0.61
C LYS A 52 -4.67 12.68 -0.80
N ARG A 53 -4.38 13.94 -1.17
CA ARG A 53 -4.65 14.44 -2.54
C ARG A 53 -3.88 13.68 -3.62
N ARG A 54 -2.66 13.22 -3.31
CA ARG A 54 -1.86 12.44 -4.24
C ARG A 54 -2.43 11.03 -4.41
N THR A 55 -2.84 10.40 -3.32
CA THR A 55 -3.55 9.12 -3.39
C THR A 55 -4.84 9.26 -4.20
N GLU A 56 -5.65 10.29 -3.97
CA GLU A 56 -6.88 10.54 -4.72
C GLU A 56 -6.60 10.63 -6.23
N LYS A 57 -5.55 11.38 -6.64
CA LYS A 57 -5.12 11.41 -8.05
C LYS A 57 -4.67 10.04 -8.57
N LEU A 58 -3.93 9.27 -7.76
CA LEU A 58 -3.47 7.94 -8.15
C LEU A 58 -4.61 6.92 -8.26
N ARG A 59 -5.72 7.10 -7.52
CA ARG A 59 -6.93 6.26 -7.61
C ARG A 59 -7.61 6.38 -8.98
N GLU A 60 -7.54 7.56 -9.59
CA GLU A 60 -8.06 7.83 -10.93
C GLU A 60 -7.07 7.49 -12.05
N THR A 61 -5.83 7.18 -11.69
CA THR A 61 -4.74 6.91 -12.63
C THR A 61 -4.74 5.42 -13.00
N PRO A 62 -4.55 5.06 -14.29
CA PRO A 62 -4.39 3.67 -14.69
C PRO A 62 -3.25 2.97 -13.93
N PRO A 63 -3.36 1.66 -13.63
CA PRO A 63 -2.36 0.95 -12.84
C PRO A 63 -0.92 1.03 -13.39
N ASP A 64 -0.75 0.94 -14.72
CA ASP A 64 0.56 1.07 -15.35
C ASP A 64 1.15 2.48 -15.16
N ASP A 65 0.29 3.50 -15.23
CA ASP A 65 0.67 4.89 -15.01
C ASP A 65 1.07 5.14 -13.54
N VAL A 66 0.42 4.46 -12.59
CA VAL A 66 0.81 4.47 -11.17
C VAL A 66 2.22 3.89 -10.99
N LEU A 67 2.55 2.80 -11.69
CA LEU A 67 3.86 2.16 -11.60
C LEU A 67 4.99 3.08 -12.12
N ILE A 68 4.78 3.75 -13.25
CA ILE A 68 5.78 4.67 -13.82
C ILE A 68 5.85 6.02 -13.10
N ALA A 69 4.81 6.42 -12.37
CA ALA A 69 4.74 7.71 -11.68
C ALA A 69 5.90 7.95 -10.69
N HIS A 70 6.55 6.88 -10.21
CA HIS A 70 7.74 7.02 -9.39
C HIS A 70 8.63 5.77 -9.41
N ARG A 71 9.95 5.97 -9.50
CA ARG A 71 10.98 4.90 -9.56
C ARG A 71 11.02 3.90 -8.40
N LYS A 72 10.38 4.23 -7.27
CA LYS A 72 10.30 3.34 -6.10
C LYS A 72 8.99 2.56 -6.06
N ASN A 73 8.05 2.85 -6.97
CA ASN A 73 6.86 2.06 -7.09
C ASN A 73 7.26 0.74 -7.74
N TYR A 74 6.67 -0.34 -7.26
CA TYR A 74 6.94 -1.66 -7.80
C TYR A 74 5.66 -2.48 -7.74
N GLU A 75 5.59 -3.50 -8.58
CA GLU A 75 4.49 -4.43 -8.61
C GLU A 75 4.88 -5.77 -7.97
N ILE A 76 3.87 -6.46 -7.45
CA ILE A 76 3.93 -7.85 -7.01
C ILE A 76 2.89 -8.61 -7.84
N PRO A 77 3.31 -9.28 -8.92
CA PRO A 77 2.40 -10.05 -9.76
C PRO A 77 1.75 -11.19 -8.97
N TYR A 78 0.45 -11.43 -9.12
CA TYR A 78 -0.25 -12.50 -8.40
C TYR A 78 0.25 -13.90 -8.80
N SER A 79 0.79 -14.04 -10.01
CA SER A 79 1.48 -15.26 -10.45
C SER A 79 2.71 -15.61 -9.60
N GLN A 80 3.33 -14.61 -8.98
CA GLN A 80 4.47 -14.79 -8.08
C GLN A 80 4.04 -14.92 -6.61
N VAL A 81 2.81 -14.56 -6.26
CA VAL A 81 2.31 -14.67 -4.89
C VAL A 81 1.98 -16.13 -4.56
N LYS A 82 2.71 -16.68 -3.59
CA LYS A 82 2.45 -18.02 -3.04
C LYS A 82 1.33 -17.97 -2.02
N ARG A 83 1.39 -17.01 -1.10
CA ARG A 83 0.41 -16.78 -0.04
C ARG A 83 0.44 -15.33 0.41
N ALA A 84 -0.68 -14.86 0.95
CA ALA A 84 -0.80 -13.61 1.67
C ALA A 84 -1.51 -13.85 2.99
N GLU A 85 -0.94 -13.37 4.09
CA GLU A 85 -1.45 -13.59 5.43
C GLU A 85 -1.80 -12.22 6.02
N MET A 86 -3.04 -12.06 6.45
CA MET A 86 -3.54 -10.83 7.07
C MET A 86 -3.87 -11.10 8.54
N ASP A 87 -3.23 -10.36 9.44
CA ASP A 87 -3.44 -10.46 10.88
C ASP A 87 -4.39 -9.36 11.35
N ASP A 88 -5.34 -9.72 12.20
CA ASP A 88 -6.30 -8.78 12.81
C ASP A 88 -5.59 -7.77 13.73
N PRO A 89 -5.82 -6.45 13.58
CA PRO A 89 -5.39 -5.47 14.55
C PRO A 89 -5.99 -5.75 15.94
N SER A 90 -5.13 -5.92 16.94
CA SER A 90 -5.56 -5.91 18.34
C SER A 90 -5.56 -4.50 18.93
N VAL A 91 -6.01 -4.35 20.18
CA VAL A 91 -5.95 -3.05 20.91
C VAL A 91 -4.51 -2.48 20.89
N VAL A 92 -3.50 -3.34 21.01
CA VAL A 92 -2.09 -2.94 21.16
C VAL A 92 -1.31 -3.04 19.86
N VAL A 93 -1.68 -3.95 18.95
CA VAL A 93 -0.91 -4.26 17.73
C VAL A 93 -1.66 -3.75 16.49
N SER A 94 -0.94 -3.20 15.52
CA SER A 94 -1.53 -2.83 14.22
C SER A 94 -1.66 -4.08 13.36
N GLY A 95 -2.69 -4.15 12.51
CA GLY A 95 -2.86 -5.26 11.59
C GLY A 95 -1.66 -5.36 10.64
N THR A 96 -1.31 -6.57 10.23
CA THR A 96 -0.23 -6.81 9.28
C THR A 96 -0.74 -7.56 8.06
N LEU A 97 -0.13 -7.28 6.91
CA LEU A 97 -0.29 -8.05 5.69
C LEU A 97 1.10 -8.52 5.27
N ASP A 98 1.31 -9.83 5.32
CA ASP A 98 2.56 -10.48 4.92
C ASP A 98 2.33 -11.21 3.59
N VAL A 99 2.89 -10.68 2.50
CA VAL A 99 2.77 -11.25 1.15
C VAL A 99 4.03 -12.04 0.83
N THR A 100 3.94 -13.37 0.84
CA THR A 100 5.03 -14.25 0.43
C THR A 100 5.00 -14.47 -1.09
N ALA A 101 5.97 -13.91 -1.79
CA ALA A 101 6.19 -14.16 -3.21
C ALA A 101 7.25 -15.27 -3.44
N ILE A 102 7.52 -15.61 -4.71
CA ILE A 102 8.59 -16.56 -5.06
C ILE A 102 9.96 -16.05 -4.62
N THR A 103 10.21 -14.75 -4.78
CA THR A 103 11.54 -14.15 -4.59
C THR A 103 11.74 -13.56 -3.20
N ASP A 104 10.68 -13.06 -2.56
CA ASP A 104 10.78 -12.34 -1.29
C ASP A 104 9.45 -12.35 -0.52
N THR A 105 9.48 -11.94 0.75
CA THR A 105 8.30 -11.69 1.57
C THR A 105 8.15 -10.21 1.87
N TYR A 106 7.02 -9.64 1.48
CA TYR A 106 6.70 -8.24 1.69
C TYR A 106 5.80 -8.07 2.91
N LYS A 107 6.33 -7.43 3.95
CA LYS A 107 5.60 -7.11 5.17
C LYS A 107 5.03 -5.71 5.12
N PHE A 108 3.74 -5.60 5.36
CA PHE A 108 2.97 -4.36 5.33
C PHE A 108 2.28 -4.16 6.67
N ILE A 109 2.48 -3.02 7.32
CA ILE A 109 1.75 -2.68 8.56
C ILE A 109 0.58 -1.79 8.19
N LEU A 110 -0.64 -2.26 8.46
CA LEU A 110 -1.89 -1.56 8.23
C LEU A 110 -2.13 -0.60 9.40
N THR A 111 -1.86 0.69 9.19
CA THR A 111 -1.87 1.67 10.29
C THR A 111 -3.27 2.07 10.73
N ASN A 112 -4.26 1.97 9.84
CA ASN A 112 -5.66 2.23 10.16
C ASN A 112 -6.38 0.94 10.58
N LYS A 113 -6.63 0.80 11.89
CA LYS A 113 -7.33 -0.35 12.48
C LYS A 113 -8.83 -0.37 12.18
N GLU A 114 -9.45 0.79 12.07
CA GLU A 114 -10.90 0.93 11.86
C GLU A 114 -11.32 0.46 10.46
N SER A 115 -10.39 0.52 9.49
CA SER A 115 -10.60 0.07 8.11
C SER A 115 -10.22 -1.40 7.89
N TYR A 116 -10.02 -2.22 8.93
CA TYR A 116 -9.58 -3.62 8.76
C TYR A 116 -10.50 -4.42 7.84
N GLN A 117 -11.81 -4.37 8.07
CA GLN A 117 -12.78 -5.13 7.27
C GLN A 117 -12.77 -4.66 5.81
N GLU A 118 -12.69 -3.35 5.57
CA GLU A 118 -12.58 -2.78 4.22
C GLU A 118 -11.30 -3.25 3.52
N HIS A 119 -10.17 -3.24 4.23
CA HIS A 119 -8.89 -3.75 3.71
C HIS A 119 -8.96 -5.24 3.39
N ALA A 120 -9.59 -6.04 4.26
CA ALA A 120 -9.80 -7.46 4.07
C ALA A 120 -10.64 -7.74 2.81
N ASP A 121 -11.73 -7.01 2.62
CA ASP A 121 -12.61 -7.16 1.45
C ASP A 121 -11.88 -6.77 0.15
N ILE A 122 -11.12 -5.67 0.17
CA ILE A 122 -10.27 -5.25 -0.94
C ILE A 122 -9.24 -6.33 -1.28
N LEU A 123 -8.51 -6.84 -0.30
CA LEU A 123 -7.48 -7.86 -0.52
C LEU A 123 -8.09 -9.17 -1.00
N LYS A 124 -9.23 -9.57 -0.45
CA LYS A 124 -9.96 -10.78 -0.87
C LYS A 124 -10.40 -10.69 -2.32
N SER A 125 -10.81 -9.51 -2.78
CA SER A 125 -11.19 -9.30 -4.18
C SER A 125 -10.04 -9.47 -5.18
N GLY A 126 -8.79 -9.18 -4.77
CA GLY A 126 -7.61 -9.30 -5.63
C GLY A 126 -6.88 -10.63 -5.48
N LEU A 127 -6.59 -11.03 -4.24
CA LEU A 127 -5.78 -12.21 -3.91
C LEU A 127 -6.59 -13.51 -3.85
N GLY A 128 -7.91 -13.43 -3.66
CA GLY A 128 -8.81 -14.58 -3.61
C GLY A 128 -8.34 -15.62 -2.59
N GLU A 129 -8.22 -16.86 -3.04
CA GLU A 129 -7.82 -18.02 -2.22
C GLU A 129 -6.39 -17.94 -1.67
N LYS A 130 -5.55 -17.05 -2.20
CA LYS A 130 -4.18 -16.85 -1.69
C LYS A 130 -4.16 -16.07 -0.38
N LEU A 131 -5.24 -15.39 -0.03
CA LEU A 131 -5.37 -14.62 1.20
C LEU A 131 -5.93 -15.50 2.33
N THR A 132 -5.20 -15.55 3.43
CA THR A 132 -5.63 -16.20 4.68
C THR A 132 -5.65 -15.20 5.82
N PHE A 133 -6.65 -15.31 6.69
CA PHE A 133 -6.79 -14.49 7.89
C PHE A 133 -6.29 -15.25 9.12
N ARG A 134 -5.63 -14.54 10.04
CA ARG A 134 -5.09 -15.08 11.29
C ARG A 134 -5.66 -14.36 12.51
#